data_AF-A0A832XGG6-F1
#
_entry.id   AF-A0A832XGG6-F1
#
_cell.length_a   1.000
_cell.length_b   1.000
_cell.length_c   1.000
_cell.angle_alpha   90.00
_cell.angle_beta   90.00
_cell.angle_gamma   90.00
#
_symmetry.space_group_name_H-M   'P 1'
#
loop_
_entity.id
_entity.type
_entity.pdbx_description
1 polymer ?
#
loop_
_entity_poly.entity_id
_entity_poly.type
_entity_poly.pdbx_seq_one_letter_code
_entity_poly.pdbx_strand_id
1 'polypeptide(L)'
;AAFHKLEQTLELLPSLDTRTVCRHTLIKGESLGHHEDYARLDNIADPDFIEAKGYVYVGNSRNNLTIENMPYHQDILDFSNRLAPLVGREVLSDRRESRVALIGREMVPITLPEKVRELPKDLGIAKPQQYVLPQA
;
A
#
# COMPACT_ATOMS: atom_id res chain seq x y z
N ALA A 1 -0.49 18.80 -14.22
CA ALA A 1 -0.43 19.85 -13.17
C ALA A 1 -0.40 19.27 -11.75
N ALA A 2 -1.21 18.30 -11.36
CA ALA A 2 -1.25 17.82 -9.95
C ALA A 2 0.01 17.10 -9.44
N PHE A 3 0.84 16.54 -10.32
CA PHE A 3 1.97 15.69 -9.91
C PHE A 3 3.04 16.41 -9.06
N HIS A 4 3.34 17.69 -9.33
CA HIS A 4 4.28 18.45 -8.50
C HIS A 4 3.81 18.57 -7.04
N LYS A 5 2.49 18.58 -6.79
CA LYS A 5 1.93 18.60 -5.42
C LYS A 5 2.17 17.29 -4.69
N LEU A 6 2.19 16.17 -5.41
CA LEU A 6 2.58 14.89 -4.84
C LEU A 6 4.04 14.95 -4.39
N GLU A 7 4.96 15.41 -5.25
CA GLU A 7 6.38 15.51 -4.90
C GLU A 7 6.61 16.43 -3.71
N GLN A 8 5.96 17.60 -3.66
CA GLN A 8 5.97 18.48 -2.49
C GLN A 8 5.44 17.80 -1.21
N THR A 9 4.49 16.87 -1.34
CA THR A 9 3.99 16.10 -0.19
C THR A 9 5.02 15.07 0.26
N LEU A 10 5.66 14.37 -0.68
CA LEU A 10 6.71 13.39 -0.39
C LEU A 10 7.89 14.04 0.33
N GLU A 11 8.31 15.24 -0.08
CA GLU A 11 9.38 16.00 0.58
C GLU A 11 9.09 16.30 2.07
N LEU A 12 7.82 16.30 2.50
CA LEU A 12 7.44 16.54 3.90
C LEU A 12 7.50 15.28 4.77
N LEU A 13 7.42 14.08 4.19
CA LEU A 13 7.35 12.81 4.93
C LEU A 13 8.53 12.63 5.91
N PRO A 14 9.79 12.91 5.53
CA PRO A 14 10.93 12.76 6.44
C PRO A 14 10.88 13.68 7.68
N SER A 15 10.07 14.75 7.64
CA SER A 15 9.95 15.72 8.75
C SER A 15 8.89 15.33 9.80
N LEU A 16 8.11 14.27 9.55
CA LEU A 16 7.01 13.87 10.43
C LEU A 16 7.54 13.01 11.59
N ASP A 17 7.16 13.37 12.83
CA ASP A 17 7.45 12.58 14.03
C ASP A 17 6.43 11.44 14.23
N THR A 18 6.32 10.59 13.21
CA THR A 18 5.44 9.42 13.24
C THR A 18 5.91 8.37 12.25
N ARG A 19 5.40 7.14 12.39
CA ARG A 19 5.68 6.09 11.42
C ARG A 19 5.04 6.40 10.07
N THR A 20 5.84 6.36 9.02
CA THR A 20 5.46 6.69 7.65
C THR A 20 5.47 5.45 6.75
N VAL A 21 4.51 5.39 5.81
CA VAL A 21 4.38 4.27 4.87
C VAL A 21 4.02 4.81 3.49
N CYS A 22 4.78 4.38 2.47
CA CYS A 22 4.40 4.55 1.07
C CYS A 22 3.80 3.25 0.54
N ARG A 23 2.53 3.27 0.15
CA ARG A 23 1.85 2.07 -0.39
C ARG A 23 1.62 2.19 -1.88
N HIS A 24 2.20 1.23 -2.61
CA HIS A 24 2.08 1.11 -4.06
C HIS A 24 1.02 0.08 -4.39
N THR A 25 -0.04 0.50 -5.09
CA THR A 25 -1.02 -0.45 -5.66
C THR A 25 -0.59 -0.81 -7.08
N LEU A 26 -0.04 -2.01 -7.24
CA LEU A 26 0.58 -2.49 -8.47
C LEU A 26 -0.44 -3.18 -9.36
N ILE A 27 -0.54 -2.71 -10.60
CA ILE A 27 -1.50 -3.18 -11.61
C ILE A 27 -0.68 -3.72 -12.77
N LYS A 28 -0.99 -4.96 -13.18
CA LYS A 28 -0.30 -5.61 -14.31
C LYS A 28 -0.65 -4.91 -15.62
N GLY A 29 0.38 -4.58 -16.40
CA GLY A 29 0.26 -3.85 -17.67
C GLY A 29 0.18 -2.33 -17.51
N GLU A 30 0.21 -1.79 -16.29
CA GLU A 30 0.08 -0.36 -16.01
C GLU A 30 1.23 0.13 -15.12
N SER A 31 1.19 -0.16 -13.81
CA SER A 31 2.17 0.35 -12.84
C SER A 31 3.25 -0.68 -12.47
N LEU A 32 2.95 -1.97 -12.63
CA LEU A 32 3.91 -3.03 -12.32
C LEU A 32 5.07 -3.01 -13.32
N GLY A 33 6.29 -2.76 -12.83
CA GLY A 33 7.53 -2.76 -13.64
C GLY A 33 8.31 -1.44 -13.64
N HIS A 34 7.71 -0.35 -13.16
CA HIS A 34 8.30 0.99 -13.11
C HIS A 34 9.25 1.20 -11.91
N HIS A 35 10.17 0.26 -11.67
CA HIS A 35 10.99 0.21 -10.45
C HIS A 35 11.78 1.50 -10.19
N GLU A 36 12.41 2.08 -11.22
CA GLU A 36 13.20 3.31 -11.10
C GLU A 36 12.34 4.53 -10.76
N ASP A 37 11.15 4.64 -11.35
CA ASP A 37 10.21 5.73 -11.07
C ASP A 37 9.71 5.66 -9.62
N TYR A 38 9.38 4.44 -9.15
CA TYR A 38 9.02 4.21 -7.76
C TYR A 38 10.18 4.52 -6.82
N ALA A 39 11.39 4.02 -7.11
CA ALA A 39 12.57 4.27 -6.31
C ALA A 39 12.87 5.77 -6.18
N ARG A 40 12.73 6.53 -7.27
CA ARG A 40 12.89 7.99 -7.25
C ARG A 40 11.93 8.66 -6.27
N LEU A 41 10.65 8.28 -6.28
CA LEU A 41 9.64 8.85 -5.38
C LEU A 41 9.84 8.41 -3.93
N ASP A 42 10.14 7.13 -3.71
CA ASP A 42 10.37 6.56 -2.39
C ASP A 42 11.63 7.13 -1.73
N ASN A 43 12.67 7.43 -2.52
CA ASN A 43 13.88 8.10 -2.02
C ASN A 43 13.65 9.58 -1.64
N ILE A 44 12.65 10.25 -2.24
CA ILE A 44 12.23 11.60 -1.79
C ILE A 44 11.48 11.50 -0.46
N ALA A 45 10.57 10.53 -0.37
CA ALA A 45 9.72 10.34 0.80
C ALA A 45 10.44 9.77 2.03
N ASP A 46 11.49 8.98 1.80
CA ASP A 46 12.24 8.19 2.79
C ASP A 46 11.36 7.57 3.90
N PRO A 47 10.29 6.82 3.57
CA PRO A 47 9.33 6.34 4.56
C PRO A 47 9.92 5.25 5.47
N ASP A 48 9.33 4.95 6.62
CA ASP A 48 9.78 3.79 7.42
C ASP A 48 9.57 2.47 6.65
N PHE A 49 8.43 2.35 5.97
CA PHE A 49 8.07 1.16 5.21
C PHE A 49 7.51 1.49 3.82
N ILE A 50 7.70 0.55 2.90
CA ILE A 50 7.05 0.57 1.59
C ILE A 50 6.20 -0.70 1.48
N GLU A 51 4.92 -0.55 1.14
CA GLU A 51 4.01 -1.67 0.88
C GLU A 51 3.80 -1.82 -0.63
N ALA A 52 4.40 -2.85 -1.21
CA ALA A 52 4.10 -3.24 -2.59
C ALA A 52 2.88 -4.17 -2.55
N LYS A 53 1.72 -3.68 -3.00
CA LYS A 53 0.46 -4.41 -2.94
C LYS A 53 -0.15 -4.60 -4.31
N GLY A 54 -0.49 -5.83 -4.65
CA GLY A 54 -1.21 -6.14 -5.88
C GLY A 54 -2.62 -5.56 -5.87
N TYR A 55 -3.01 -4.97 -6.98
CA TYR A 55 -4.39 -4.66 -7.30
C TYR A 55 -5.28 -5.91 -7.12
N VAL A 56 -6.53 -5.72 -6.70
CA VAL A 56 -7.53 -6.79 -6.55
C VAL A 56 -8.78 -6.39 -7.30
N TYR A 57 -9.29 -7.29 -8.14
CA TYR A 57 -10.44 -7.06 -9.02
C TYR A 57 -11.80 -7.03 -8.27
N VAL A 58 -12.05 -5.93 -7.56
CA VAL A 58 -13.26 -5.70 -6.75
C VAL A 58 -13.80 -4.27 -6.88
N GLY A 59 -15.07 -4.07 -6.51
CA GLY A 59 -15.71 -2.76 -6.47
C GLY A 59 -15.79 -2.05 -7.82
N ASN A 60 -15.70 -0.71 -7.80
CA ASN A 60 -15.83 0.13 -8.99
C ASN A 60 -14.69 -0.04 -10.02
N SER A 61 -13.55 -0.61 -9.61
CA SER A 61 -12.41 -0.84 -10.51
C SER A 61 -12.75 -1.77 -11.68
N ARG A 62 -13.79 -2.58 -11.53
CA ARG A 62 -14.27 -3.53 -12.55
C ARG A 62 -14.78 -2.86 -13.83
N ASN A 63 -15.07 -1.56 -13.78
CA ASN A 63 -15.52 -0.80 -14.95
C ASN A 63 -14.37 -0.39 -15.88
N ASN A 64 -13.13 -0.37 -15.35
CA ASN A 64 -11.97 0.18 -16.05
C ASN A 64 -10.84 -0.84 -16.26
N LEU A 65 -10.80 -1.90 -15.44
CA LEU A 65 -9.77 -2.93 -15.46
C LEU A 65 -10.41 -4.31 -15.59
N THR A 66 -9.63 -5.30 -16.00
CA THR A 66 -10.04 -6.70 -16.05
C THR A 66 -9.35 -7.50 -14.96
N ILE A 67 -9.78 -8.76 -14.79
CA ILE A 67 -9.10 -9.69 -13.87
C ILE A 67 -7.65 -9.96 -14.28
N GLU A 68 -7.29 -9.79 -15.56
CA GLU A 68 -5.93 -10.01 -16.06
C GLU A 68 -4.95 -8.92 -15.58
N ASN A 69 -5.46 -7.75 -15.20
CA ASN A 69 -4.66 -6.69 -14.59
C ASN A 69 -4.28 -6.99 -13.13
N MET A 70 -4.85 -8.03 -12.52
CA MET A 70 -4.54 -8.46 -11.16
C MET A 70 -3.22 -9.25 -11.16
N PRO A 71 -2.14 -8.73 -10.54
CA PRO A 71 -0.88 -9.47 -10.47
C PRO A 71 -0.99 -10.68 -9.53
N TYR A 72 -0.16 -11.69 -9.76
CA TYR A 72 0.06 -12.79 -8.83
C TYR A 72 0.94 -12.34 -7.66
N HIS A 73 0.91 -13.09 -6.55
CA HIS A 73 1.80 -12.80 -5.42
C HIS A 73 3.29 -12.85 -5.80
N GLN A 74 3.66 -13.77 -6.70
CA GLN A 74 5.03 -13.85 -7.19
C GLN A 74 5.46 -12.59 -7.94
N ASP A 75 4.56 -12.01 -8.76
CA ASP A 75 4.84 -10.75 -9.45
C ASP A 75 5.15 -9.62 -8.47
N ILE A 76 4.47 -9.60 -7.31
CA ILE A 76 4.70 -8.64 -6.23
C ILE A 76 6.05 -8.87 -5.56
N LEU A 77 6.38 -10.12 -5.23
CA LEU A 77 7.69 -10.45 -4.66
C LEU A 77 8.83 -10.10 -5.61
N ASP A 78 8.69 -10.40 -6.90
CA ASP A 78 9.71 -10.10 -7.91
C ASP A 78 9.91 -8.57 -8.06
N PHE A 79 8.81 -7.81 -8.06
CA PHE A 79 8.88 -6.34 -8.05
C PHE A 79 9.56 -5.83 -6.78
N SER A 80 9.16 -6.33 -5.61
CA SER A 80 9.70 -5.89 -4.32
C SER A 80 11.19 -6.19 -4.17
N ASN A 81 11.65 -7.37 -4.58
CA ASN A 81 13.06 -7.74 -4.54
C ASN A 81 13.93 -6.89 -5.48
N ARG A 82 13.34 -6.33 -6.55
CA ARG A 82 14.02 -5.39 -7.45
C ARG A 82 14.01 -3.96 -6.92
N LEU A 83 12.89 -3.51 -6.34
CA LEU A 83 12.75 -2.16 -5.79
C LEU A 83 13.61 -1.97 -4.52
N ALA A 84 13.58 -2.93 -3.60
CA ALA A 84 14.23 -2.83 -2.29
C ALA A 84 15.70 -2.35 -2.33
N PRO A 85 16.60 -2.93 -3.16
CA PRO A 85 17.98 -2.46 -3.23
C PRO A 85 18.14 -1.03 -3.81
N LEU A 86 17.21 -0.56 -4.66
CA LEU A 86 17.25 0.79 -5.24
C LEU A 86 16.94 1.90 -4.22
N VAL A 87 16.34 1.52 -3.09
CA VAL A 87 15.97 2.43 -2.00
C VAL A 87 16.71 2.09 -0.69
N GLY A 88 17.77 1.28 -0.76
CA GLY A 88 18.61 0.91 0.38
C GLY A 88 17.87 0.14 1.47
N ARG A 89 16.95 -0.75 1.09
CA ARG A 89 16.07 -1.53 1.99
C ARG A 89 16.03 -3.00 1.59
N GLU A 90 15.34 -3.79 2.39
CA GLU A 90 15.11 -5.22 2.15
C GLU A 90 13.63 -5.57 2.22
N VAL A 91 13.25 -6.71 1.64
CA VAL A 91 11.91 -7.28 1.81
C VAL A 91 11.86 -7.96 3.17
N LEU A 92 11.07 -7.41 4.10
CA LEU A 92 11.02 -7.86 5.48
C LEU A 92 9.98 -8.95 5.73
N SER A 93 8.88 -8.93 4.97
CA SER A 93 7.74 -9.84 5.16
C SER A 93 6.80 -9.79 3.95
N ASP A 94 5.94 -10.78 3.82
CA ASP A 94 4.90 -10.82 2.79
C ASP A 94 3.64 -11.55 3.27
N ARG A 95 2.53 -11.32 2.58
CA ARG A 95 1.26 -12.03 2.80
C ARG A 95 0.60 -12.36 1.46
N ARG A 96 0.59 -13.65 1.12
CA ARG A 96 0.10 -14.18 -0.15
C ARG A 96 -1.38 -13.88 -0.40
N GLU A 97 -2.22 -14.01 0.61
CA GLU A 97 -3.67 -13.80 0.54
C GLU A 97 -4.02 -12.36 0.18
N SER A 98 -3.18 -11.42 0.64
CA SER A 98 -3.31 -9.99 0.37
C SER A 98 -2.46 -9.50 -0.80
N ARG A 99 -1.67 -10.39 -1.43
CA ARG A 99 -0.72 -10.09 -2.49
C ARG A 99 0.15 -8.88 -2.16
N VAL A 100 0.76 -8.88 -0.99
CA VAL A 100 1.51 -7.74 -0.48
C VAL A 100 2.86 -8.17 0.04
N ALA A 101 3.87 -7.34 -0.20
CA ALA A 101 5.19 -7.43 0.40
C ALA A 101 5.52 -6.13 1.13
N LEU A 102 6.17 -6.27 2.28
CA LEU A 102 6.63 -5.17 3.12
C LEU A 102 8.13 -5.00 2.90
N ILE A 103 8.53 -3.80 2.50
CA ILE A 103 9.93 -3.40 2.31
C ILE A 103 10.29 -2.39 3.39
N GLY A 104 11.47 -2.52 3.99
CA GLY A 104 11.94 -1.64 5.04
C GLY A 104 13.39 -1.91 5.42
N ARG A 105 13.91 -1.17 6.40
CA ARG A 105 15.27 -1.39 6.94
C ARG A 105 15.28 -2.47 8.01
N GLU A 106 14.26 -2.45 8.88
CA GLU A 106 14.11 -3.39 9.97
C GLU A 106 12.64 -3.50 10.39
N MET A 107 12.31 -4.58 11.08
CA MET A 107 11.00 -4.74 11.71
C MET A 107 10.99 -4.05 13.07
N VAL A 108 10.52 -2.79 13.11
CA VAL A 108 10.38 -2.04 14.37
C VAL A 108 9.13 -2.50 15.12
N PRO A 109 9.26 -3.12 16.32
CA PRO A 109 8.12 -3.56 17.12
C PRO A 109 7.31 -2.36 17.63
N ILE A 110 5.99 -2.50 17.69
CA ILE A 110 5.09 -1.51 18.28
C ILE A 110 4.67 -2.01 19.67
N THR A 111 4.86 -1.17 20.68
CA THR A 111 4.25 -1.38 21.99
C THR A 111 2.78 -1.01 21.88
N LEU A 112 1.90 -2.00 21.98
CA LEU A 112 0.47 -1.75 22.04
C LEU A 112 0.14 -1.03 23.35
N PRO A 113 -0.76 -0.03 23.33
CA PRO A 113 -1.19 0.62 24.56
C PRO A 113 -1.91 -0.39 25.45
N GLU A 114 -1.78 -0.21 26.76
CA GLU A 114 -2.54 -1.01 27.72
C GLU A 114 -4.04 -0.81 27.48
N LYS A 115 -4.79 -1.91 27.54
CA LYS A 115 -6.23 -1.89 27.37
C LYS A 115 -6.87 -1.17 28.56
N VAL A 116 -7.26 0.08 28.37
CA VAL A 116 -7.92 0.89 29.42
C VAL A 116 -9.42 0.65 29.56
N ARG A 117 -10.05 -0.08 28.64
CA ARG A 117 -11.49 -0.40 28.68
C ARG A 117 -11.83 -1.71 27.98
N GLU A 118 -12.86 -2.38 28.49
CA GLU A 118 -13.55 -3.46 27.79
C GLU A 118 -14.51 -2.88 26.75
N LEU A 119 -14.39 -3.32 25.50
CA LEU A 119 -15.40 -3.02 24.49
C LEU A 119 -16.54 -4.05 24.61
N PRO A 120 -17.81 -3.65 24.46
CA PRO A 120 -18.90 -4.60 24.39
C PRO A 120 -18.69 -5.57 23.22
N LYS A 121 -19.10 -6.83 23.40
CA LYS A 121 -18.98 -7.88 22.37
C LYS A 121 -19.67 -7.49 21.05
N ASP A 122 -20.73 -6.70 21.17
CA ASP A 122 -21.41 -6.07 20.05
C ASP A 122 -21.12 -4.57 20.07
N LEU A 123 -20.39 -4.10 19.05
CA LEU A 123 -20.10 -2.68 18.82
C LEU A 123 -21.25 -1.96 18.11
N GLY A 124 -22.38 -2.63 17.89
CA GLY A 124 -23.50 -2.11 17.13
C GLY A 124 -23.22 -2.14 15.63
N ILE A 125 -22.89 -3.32 15.08
CA ILE A 125 -22.72 -3.47 13.62
C ILE A 125 -24.04 -3.09 12.95
N ALA A 126 -24.03 -1.97 12.22
CA ALA A 126 -25.18 -1.55 11.43
C ALA A 126 -25.53 -2.66 10.44
N LYS A 127 -26.82 -3.05 10.38
CA LYS A 127 -27.28 -4.03 9.41
C LYS A 127 -26.95 -3.54 7.99
N PRO A 128 -26.49 -4.42 7.08
CA PRO A 128 -26.25 -4.04 5.69
C PRO A 128 -27.50 -3.34 5.14
N GLN A 129 -27.36 -2.10 4.71
CA GLN A 129 -28.42 -1.36 4.04
C GLN A 129 -28.18 -1.44 2.54
N GLN A 130 -29.18 -1.88 1.80
CA GLN A 130 -29.12 -1.94 0.35
C GLN A 130 -29.58 -0.59 -0.21
N TYR A 131 -28.63 0.34 -0.39
CA TYR A 131 -28.93 1.61 -1.03
C TYR A 131 -28.97 1.42 -2.55
N VAL A 132 -30.12 1.69 -3.16
CA VAL A 132 -30.21 1.86 -4.61
C VAL A 132 -29.83 3.32 -4.89
N LEU A 133 -28.63 3.52 -5.44
CA LEU A 133 -28.20 4.84 -5.87
C LEU A 133 -29.03 5.27 -7.09
N PRO A 134 -29.50 6.52 -7.16
CA PRO A 134 -30.14 7.02 -8.38
C PRO A 134 -29.16 6.90 -9.54
N GLN A 135 -29.63 6.31 -10.64
CA GLN A 135 -28.85 6.24 -11.88
C GLN A 135 -28.79 7.65 -12.48
N ALA A 136 -27.57 8.08 -12.83
CA ALA A 136 -27.30 9.34 -13.52
C ALA A 136 -27.71 9.26 -14.99
#